data_AF-A0A378ACV5-F1
#
_entry.id   AF-A0A378ACV5-F1
#
_cell.length_a   1.000
_cell.length_b   1.000
_cell.length_c   1.000
_cell.angle_alpha   90.00
_cell.angle_beta   90.00
_cell.angle_gamma   90.00
#
_symmetry.space_group_name_H-M   'P 1'
#
loop_
_entity.id
_entity.type
_entity.pdbx_description
1 polymer ?
#
loop_
_entity_poly.entity_id
_entity_poly.type
_entity_poly.pdbx_seq_one_letter_code
_entity_poly.pdbx_strand_id
1 'polypeptide(L)'
;MARIAGVSPTSVTNWFKRETISKESAAKLAKAAKTSLSWILTGAEELGGTYTEDEIALIEVFRELPPIERRNMLAAFQMRLQKLKDFYSDNVDPTTREK
;
A
#
# COMPACT_ATOMS: atom_id res chain seq x y z
N MET A 1 12.76 -12.36 -17.84
CA MET A 1 12.19 -13.13 -16.72
C MET A 1 13.11 -14.25 -16.22
N ALA A 2 13.46 -15.24 -17.06
CA ALA A 2 14.29 -16.39 -16.66
C ALA A 2 15.58 -16.03 -15.91
N ARG A 3 16.35 -15.09 -16.47
CA ARG A 3 17.58 -14.57 -15.87
C ARG A 3 17.36 -13.93 -14.49
N ILE A 4 16.26 -13.20 -14.30
CA ILE A 4 15.94 -12.51 -13.05
C ILE A 4 15.56 -13.52 -11.95
N ALA A 5 14.79 -14.54 -12.31
CA ALA A 5 14.39 -15.60 -11.38
C ALA A 5 15.50 -16.65 -11.14
N GLY A 6 16.55 -16.67 -11.96
CA GLY A 6 17.63 -17.66 -11.88
C GLY A 6 17.20 -19.05 -12.36
N VAL A 7 16.29 -19.11 -13.33
CA VAL A 7 15.75 -20.36 -13.88
C VAL A 7 16.01 -20.47 -15.39
N SER A 8 15.80 -21.65 -15.96
CA SER A 8 15.89 -21.82 -17.41
C SER A 8 14.76 -21.09 -18.16
N PRO A 9 14.96 -20.69 -19.43
CA PRO A 9 13.89 -20.13 -20.25
C PRO A 9 12.67 -21.06 -20.37
N THR A 10 12.89 -22.38 -20.38
CA THR A 10 11.82 -23.39 -20.46
C THR A 10 10.94 -23.41 -19.21
N SER A 11 11.50 -23.12 -18.02
CA SER A 11 10.71 -22.97 -16.79
C SER A 11 9.69 -21.84 -16.89
N VAL A 12 10.08 -20.71 -17.51
CA VAL A 12 9.17 -19.57 -17.71
C VAL A 12 8.03 -19.94 -18.64
N THR A 13 8.31 -20.64 -19.75
CA THR A 13 7.27 -21.15 -20.65
C THR A 13 6.32 -22.11 -19.92
N ASN A 14 6.84 -22.92 -19.01
CA ASN A 14 6.02 -23.85 -18.22
C ASN A 14 5.16 -23.13 -17.17
N TRP A 15 5.62 -22.02 -16.58
CA TRP A 15 4.78 -21.22 -15.68
C TRP A 15 3.52 -20.72 -16.37
N PHE A 16 3.67 -20.25 -17.61
CA PHE A 16 2.53 -19.81 -18.42
C PHE A 16 1.58 -20.97 -18.75
N LYS A 17 2.12 -22.13 -19.15
CA LYS A 17 1.30 -23.31 -19.47
C LYS A 17 0.58 -23.93 -18.27
N ARG A 18 1.17 -23.85 -17.08
CA ARG A 18 0.66 -24.46 -15.85
C ARG A 18 -0.03 -23.46 -14.92
N GLU A 19 -0.06 -22.19 -15.31
CA GLU A 19 -0.59 -21.08 -14.51
C GLU A 19 -0.05 -21.06 -13.06
N THR A 20 1.18 -21.51 -12.87
CA THR A 20 1.78 -21.68 -11.54
C THR A 20 3.24 -21.24 -11.55
N ILE A 21 3.66 -20.59 -10.46
CA ILE A 21 5.04 -20.14 -10.24
C ILE A 21 5.46 -20.45 -8.80
N SER A 22 6.73 -20.77 -8.58
CA SER A 22 7.24 -20.96 -7.22
C SER A 22 7.35 -19.63 -6.47
N LYS A 23 7.12 -19.66 -5.16
CA LYS A 23 7.22 -18.47 -4.29
C LYS A 23 8.58 -17.77 -4.40
N GLU A 24 9.66 -18.54 -4.52
CA GLU A 24 11.01 -17.99 -4.67
C GLU A 24 11.19 -17.23 -5.99
N SER A 25 10.72 -17.80 -7.10
CA SER A 25 10.80 -17.15 -8.42
C SER A 25 9.93 -15.90 -8.47
N ALA A 26 8.72 -15.97 -7.90
CA ALA A 26 7.82 -14.83 -7.76
C ALA A 26 8.45 -13.71 -6.92
N ALA A 27 9.11 -14.03 -5.80
CA ALA A 27 9.78 -13.04 -4.95
C ALA A 27 10.94 -12.32 -5.65
N LYS A 28 11.76 -13.07 -6.42
CA LYS A 28 12.85 -12.48 -7.23
C LYS A 28 12.29 -11.53 -8.30
N LEU A 29 11.20 -11.92 -8.95
CA LEU A 29 10.52 -11.07 -9.94
C LEU A 29 9.88 -9.84 -9.30
N ALA A 30 9.21 -9.97 -8.16
CA ALA A 30 8.62 -8.86 -7.41
C ALA A 30 9.67 -7.80 -7.07
N LYS A 31 10.81 -8.25 -6.52
CA LYS A 31 11.94 -7.38 -6.18
C LYS A 31 12.50 -6.64 -7.39
N ALA A 32 12.66 -7.33 -8.52
CA ALA A 32 13.22 -6.72 -9.74
C ALA A 32 12.23 -5.78 -10.44
N ALA A 33 10.94 -6.10 -10.41
CA ALA A 33 9.88 -5.30 -11.00
C ALA A 33 9.37 -4.18 -10.08
N LYS A 34 9.83 -4.13 -8.82
CA LYS A 34 9.35 -3.21 -7.78
C LYS A 34 7.83 -3.25 -7.61
N THR A 35 7.25 -4.45 -7.66
CA THR A 35 5.82 -4.69 -7.48
C THR A 35 5.57 -5.60 -6.27
N SER A 36 4.30 -5.74 -5.84
CA SER A 36 3.93 -6.63 -4.74
C SER A 36 4.09 -8.11 -5.14
N LEU A 37 4.66 -8.91 -4.23
CA LEU A 37 4.69 -10.37 -4.37
C LEU A 37 3.28 -10.95 -4.41
N SER A 38 2.37 -10.40 -3.61
CA SER A 38 0.97 -10.83 -3.55
C SER A 38 0.28 -10.62 -4.90
N TRP A 39 0.54 -9.48 -5.55
CA TRP A 39 0.05 -9.20 -6.90
C TRP A 39 0.56 -10.21 -7.94
N ILE A 40 1.84 -10.59 -7.89
CA ILE A 40 2.39 -11.60 -8.82
C ILE A 40 1.71 -12.98 -8.63
N LEU A 41 1.38 -13.35 -7.39
CA LEU A 41 0.83 -14.67 -7.09
C LEU A 41 -0.70 -14.75 -7.27
N THR A 42 -1.41 -13.65 -7.06
CA THR A 42 -2.88 -13.65 -7.00
C THR A 42 -3.54 -12.78 -8.07
N GLY A 43 -2.78 -11.88 -8.72
CA GLY A 43 -3.32 -10.86 -9.62
C GLY A 43 -4.12 -9.76 -8.91
N ALA A 44 -4.31 -9.85 -7.60
CA ALA A 44 -4.96 -8.82 -6.82
C ALA A 44 -3.97 -7.67 -6.59
N GLU A 45 -4.34 -6.46 -6.99
CA GLU A 45 -3.67 -5.27 -6.47
C GLU A 45 -3.88 -5.25 -4.96
N GLU A 46 -2.78 -5.40 -4.22
CA GLU A 46 -2.77 -4.88 -2.86
C GLU A 46 -2.90 -3.36 -3.01
N LEU A 47 -4.14 -2.87 -3.02
CA LEU A 47 -4.45 -1.50 -2.64
C LEU A 47 -3.76 -1.31 -1.29
N GLY A 48 -2.62 -0.63 -1.34
CA GLY A 48 -1.48 -0.82 -0.44
C GLY A 48 -1.86 -1.12 1.00
N GLY A 49 -1.38 -2.27 1.50
CA GLY A 49 -1.33 -2.66 2.91
C GLY A 49 -2.62 -2.45 3.69
N THR A 50 -3.34 -3.54 3.97
CA THR A 50 -4.54 -3.63 4.83
C THR A 50 -4.83 -2.33 5.61
N TYR A 51 -5.57 -1.41 4.98
CA TYR A 51 -6.06 -0.22 5.65
C TYR A 51 -6.88 -0.66 6.87
N THR A 52 -6.77 0.06 7.98
CA THR A 52 -7.68 -0.14 9.10
C THR A 52 -9.11 0.15 8.67
N GLU A 53 -10.10 -0.32 9.44
CA GLU A 53 -11.51 -0.05 9.16
C GLU A 53 -11.78 1.46 9.03
N ASP A 54 -11.15 2.28 9.87
CA ASP A 54 -11.25 3.74 9.83
C ASP A 54 -10.63 4.33 8.56
N GLU A 55 -9.49 3.80 8.11
CA GLU A 55 -8.82 4.25 6.89
C GLU A 55 -9.65 3.90 5.64
N ILE A 56 -10.28 2.72 5.62
CA ILE A 56 -11.21 2.31 4.55
C ILE A 56 -12.42 3.26 4.53
N ALA A 57 -13.06 3.47 5.67
CA ALA A 57 -14.21 4.36 5.78
C ALA A 57 -13.88 5.79 5.32
N LEU A 58 -12.70 6.30 5.68
CA LEU A 58 -12.23 7.61 5.22
C LEU A 58 -12.06 7.65 3.70
N ILE A 59 -11.45 6.62 3.10
CA ILE A 59 -11.23 6.56 1.65
C ILE A 59 -12.55 6.49 0.89
N GLU A 60 -13.51 5.69 1.37
CA GLU A 60 -14.84 5.57 0.76
C GLU A 60 -15.56 6.91 0.76
N VAL A 61 -15.68 7.56 1.93
CA VAL A 61 -16.28 8.89 2.05
C VAL A 61 -15.56 9.90 1.17
N PHE A 62 -14.22 9.90 1.18
CA PHE A 62 -13.43 10.83 0.38
C PHE A 62 -13.68 10.67 -1.13
N ARG A 63 -13.93 9.44 -1.61
CA ARG A 63 -14.18 9.17 -3.04
C ARG A 63 -15.55 9.65 -3.50
N GLU A 64 -16.54 9.72 -2.60
CA GLU A 64 -17.88 10.23 -2.90
C GLU A 64 -17.95 11.76 -3.00
N LEU A 65 -16.97 12.47 -2.43
CA LEU A 65 -16.94 13.92 -2.45
C LEU A 65 -16.68 14.49 -3.86
N PRO A 66 -17.33 15.62 -4.23
CA PRO A 66 -16.98 16.37 -5.43
C PRO A 66 -15.50 16.77 -5.47
N PRO A 67 -14.89 16.95 -6.66
CA PRO A 67 -13.45 17.21 -6.78
C PRO A 67 -12.94 18.40 -5.96
N ILE A 68 -13.71 19.49 -5.87
CA ILE A 68 -13.34 20.67 -5.09
C ILE A 68 -13.39 20.41 -3.59
N GLU A 69 -14.41 19.68 -3.13
CA GLU A 69 -14.60 19.34 -1.73
C GLU A 69 -13.55 18.35 -1.22
N ARG A 70 -13.09 17.43 -2.06
CA ARG A 70 -11.93 16.58 -1.73
C ARG A 70 -10.71 17.41 -1.33
N ARG A 71 -10.39 18.45 -2.12
CA ARG A 71 -9.26 19.33 -1.83
C ARG A 71 -9.49 20.17 -0.57
N ASN A 72 -10.71 20.66 -0.36
CA ASN A 72 -11.09 21.38 0.87
C ASN A 72 -10.93 20.49 2.10
N MET A 73 -11.39 19.25 2.04
CA MET A 73 -11.31 18.30 3.15
C MET A 73 -9.87 17.90 3.48
N LEU A 74 -9.01 17.68 2.46
CA LEU A 74 -7.58 17.47 2.71
C LEU A 74 -6.95 18.66 3.42
N ALA A 75 -7.28 19.89 3.00
CA ALA A 75 -6.79 21.10 3.67
C ALA A 75 -7.30 21.20 5.12
N ALA A 76 -8.56 20.84 5.39
CA ALA A 76 -9.12 20.81 6.73
C ALA A 76 -8.39 19.80 7.64
N PHE A 77 -8.12 18.59 7.15
CA PHE A 77 -7.33 17.60 7.88
C PHE A 77 -5.92 18.11 8.19
N GLN A 78 -5.24 18.72 7.21
CA GLN A 78 -3.91 19.29 7.40
C GLN A 78 -3.92 20.41 8.45
N MET A 79 -4.89 21.33 8.39
CA MET A 79 -5.03 22.39 9.39
C MET A 79 -5.29 21.83 10.78
N ARG A 80 -6.14 20.80 10.91
CA ARG A 80 -6.42 20.17 12.19
C ARG A 80 -5.16 19.49 12.76
N LEU A 81 -4.42 18.77 11.92
CA LEU A 81 -3.17 18.13 12.31
C LEU A 81 -2.13 19.17 12.76
N GLN A 82 -2.01 20.28 12.04
CA GLN A 82 -1.11 21.37 12.43
C GLN A 82 -1.48 21.95 13.80
N LYS A 83 -2.77 22.25 14.04
CA LYS A 83 -3.24 22.74 15.34
C LYS A 83 -2.93 21.76 16.49
N LEU A 84 -3.03 20.45 16.24
CA LEU A 84 -2.66 19.44 17.23
C LEU A 84 -1.16 19.43 17.50
N LYS A 85 -0.33 19.53 16.45
CA LYS A 85 1.12 19.65 16.60
C LYS A 85 1.51 20.89 17.41
N ASP A 86 0.93 22.04 17.09
CA ASP A 86 1.18 23.29 17.81
C ASP A 86 0.77 23.14 19.29
N PHE A 87 -0.43 22.59 19.52
CA PHE A 87 -0.93 22.35 20.88
C PHE A 87 0.00 21.44 21.70
N TYR A 88 0.51 20.35 21.13
CA TYR A 88 1.41 19.42 21.82
C TYR A 88 2.89 19.81 21.75
N SER A 89 3.25 20.84 21.01
CA SER A 89 4.56 21.49 21.13
C SER A 89 4.61 22.37 22.39
N ASP A 90 3.50 23.03 22.69
CA ASP A 90 3.37 23.94 23.84
C ASP A 90 2.92 23.21 25.13
N ASN A 91 2.40 21.99 25.01
CA ASN A 91 1.87 21.17 26.11
C ASN A 91 2.42 19.74 26.04
N VAL A 92 2.50 19.02 27.17
CA VAL A 92 3.05 17.65 27.21
C VAL A 92 2.31 16.71 26.25
N ASP A 93 3.07 16.05 25.37
CA ASP A 93 2.60 15.16 24.30
C ASP A 93 1.82 13.94 24.87
N PRO A 94 0.65 13.58 24.32
CA PRO A 94 -0.16 12.45 24.78
C PRO A 94 0.54 11.10 24.56
N THR A 95 1.52 11.01 23.67
CA THR A 95 2.33 9.79 23.46
C THR A 95 3.32 9.53 24.60
N THR A 96 3.66 10.53 25.42
CA THR A 96 4.45 10.34 26.65
C THR A 96 3.60 9.93 27.85
N ARG A 97 2.29 9.78 27.66
CA ARG A 97 1.32 9.39 28.69
C ARG A 97 0.89 7.92 28.54
N GLU A 98 1.76 7.05 28.01
CA GLU A 98 1.54 5.62 28.12
C GLU A 98 1.78 5.19 29.59
N LYS A 99 0.74 4.63 30.21
CA LYS A 99 0.76 3.94 31.51
C LYS A 99 0.60 2.46 31.26
#